data_AF-A0A285NYB9-F1
#
_entry.id   AF-A0A285NYB9-F1
#
_cell.length_a   1.000
_cell.length_b   1.000
_cell.length_c   1.000
_cell.angle_alpha   90.00
_cell.angle_beta   90.00
_cell.angle_gamma   90.00
#
_symmetry.space_group_name_H-M   'P 1'
#
loop_
_entity.id
_entity.type
_entity.pdbx_description
1 polymer ?
#
loop_
_entity_poly.entity_id
_entity_poly.type
_entity_poly.pdbx_seq_one_letter_code
_entity_poly.pdbx_strand_id
1 'polypeptide(L)'
;MSYENGDFSFREFSGVILEGESFRSSTLTCAKFKNCTLKGVDFSEGFLAEVLFENCTLEGCTFEHANLQRAKFVHCSLKDSSFFSAFLGQARFEDCLIDGCNFSACQIPDGEFVKSCLSSSSFEGAYMKGSVFESSELKSVDVSQADLRKASFRNTNFESIRDDGSLFYGRKPWGGERSSKDWSEFESYGFD
;
A
#
# COMPACT_ATOMS: atom_id res chain seq x y z
N MET A 1 -8.20 25.17 -4.28
CA MET A 1 -7.53 25.57 -5.55
C MET A 1 -7.41 24.32 -6.39
N SER A 2 -8.02 24.23 -7.58
CA SER A 2 -7.97 22.97 -8.35
C SER A 2 -6.59 22.77 -8.97
N TYR A 3 -5.97 21.62 -8.67
CA TYR A 3 -4.71 21.14 -9.25
C TYR A 3 -4.97 20.03 -10.29
N GLU A 4 -6.21 19.85 -10.72
CA GLU A 4 -6.63 18.80 -11.64
C GLU A 4 -5.95 18.92 -13.00
N ASN A 5 -5.63 17.78 -13.61
CA ASN A 5 -5.02 17.67 -14.94
C ASN A 5 -3.69 18.42 -15.11
N GLY A 6 -3.11 18.96 -14.03
CA GLY A 6 -1.84 19.66 -14.08
C GLY A 6 -0.66 18.70 -14.15
N ASP A 7 0.48 19.20 -14.63
CA ASP A 7 1.77 18.52 -14.53
C ASP A 7 2.59 19.13 -13.39
N PHE A 8 2.85 18.32 -12.39
CA PHE A 8 3.64 18.62 -11.19
C PHE A 8 4.82 17.66 -11.06
N SER A 9 5.21 17.01 -12.16
CA SER A 9 6.36 16.11 -12.17
C SER A 9 7.60 16.81 -11.61
N PHE A 10 8.38 16.08 -10.81
CA PHE A 10 9.59 16.56 -10.14
C PHE A 10 9.40 17.71 -9.14
N ARG A 11 8.17 18.19 -8.91
CA ARG A 11 7.93 19.27 -7.95
C ARG A 11 8.07 18.76 -6.52
N GLU A 12 8.58 19.63 -5.66
CA GLU A 12 8.59 19.40 -4.23
C GLU A 12 7.56 20.31 -3.54
N PHE A 13 6.72 19.69 -2.72
CA PHE A 13 5.80 20.31 -1.78
C PHE A 13 6.34 20.04 -0.38
N SER A 14 6.65 21.08 0.38
CA SER A 14 7.26 20.95 1.69
C SER A 14 6.48 21.76 2.72
N GLY A 15 6.00 21.11 3.78
CA GLY A 15 5.27 21.77 4.87
C GLY A 15 3.88 22.29 4.49
N VAL A 16 3.33 21.85 3.34
CA VAL A 16 2.03 22.36 2.87
C VAL A 16 0.88 21.66 3.58
N ILE A 17 -0.21 22.41 3.77
CA ILE A 17 -1.48 21.89 4.28
C ILE A 17 -2.48 21.97 3.12
N LEU A 18 -2.96 20.83 2.67
CA LEU A 18 -3.98 20.69 1.63
C LEU A 18 -5.09 19.81 2.17
N GLU A 19 -6.29 20.36 2.30
CA GLU A 19 -7.45 19.65 2.82
C GLU A 19 -8.59 19.74 1.81
N GLY A 20 -9.11 18.59 1.38
CA GLY A 20 -10.19 18.48 0.38
C GLY A 20 -9.82 18.97 -1.02
N GLU A 21 -8.54 19.17 -1.30
CA GLU A 21 -8.06 19.62 -2.61
C GLU A 21 -8.00 18.46 -3.61
N SER A 22 -8.02 18.79 -4.91
CA SER A 22 -8.04 17.80 -5.98
C SER A 22 -6.81 17.92 -6.88
N PHE A 23 -6.08 16.82 -7.00
CA PHE A 23 -5.05 16.49 -7.98
C PHE A 23 -5.53 15.41 -8.96
N ARG A 24 -6.85 15.22 -9.09
CA ARG A 24 -7.43 14.20 -9.96
C ARG A 24 -6.89 14.32 -11.38
N SER A 25 -6.54 13.17 -11.97
CA SER A 25 -5.99 13.05 -13.33
C SER A 25 -4.72 13.87 -13.59
N SER A 26 -4.02 14.33 -12.55
CA SER A 26 -2.77 15.08 -12.67
C SER A 26 -1.57 14.16 -12.88
N THR A 27 -0.46 14.73 -13.36
CA THR A 27 0.84 14.05 -13.43
C THR A 27 1.72 14.52 -12.27
N LEU A 28 2.13 13.60 -11.43
CA LEU A 28 2.95 13.81 -10.22
C LEU A 28 4.19 12.91 -10.24
N THR A 29 4.62 12.50 -11.43
CA THR A 29 5.74 11.55 -11.58
C THR A 29 7.00 12.15 -10.96
N CYS A 30 7.66 11.38 -10.09
CA CYS A 30 8.84 11.83 -9.32
C CYS A 30 8.60 13.09 -8.45
N ALA A 31 7.35 13.48 -8.20
CA ALA A 31 7.04 14.55 -7.27
C ALA A 31 7.36 14.14 -5.82
N LYS A 32 7.53 15.13 -4.95
CA LYS A 32 7.86 14.92 -3.54
C LYS A 32 6.92 15.72 -2.66
N PHE A 33 6.34 15.06 -1.67
CA PHE A 33 5.59 15.66 -0.59
C PHE A 33 6.34 15.37 0.71
N LYS A 34 6.79 16.41 1.40
CA LYS A 34 7.58 16.28 2.62
C LYS A 34 6.97 17.09 3.75
N ASN A 35 6.72 16.46 4.88
CA ASN A 35 6.14 17.12 6.06
C ASN A 35 4.79 17.80 5.76
N CYS A 36 4.00 17.20 4.85
CA CYS A 36 2.72 17.77 4.41
C CYS A 36 1.55 17.19 5.19
N THR A 37 0.53 18.01 5.41
CA THR A 37 -0.80 17.55 5.86
C THR A 37 -1.72 17.53 4.65
N LEU A 38 -2.12 16.34 4.24
CA LEU A 38 -2.94 16.05 3.08
C LEU A 38 -4.17 15.29 3.58
N LYS A 39 -5.30 15.97 3.79
CA LYS A 39 -6.51 15.34 4.32
C LYS A 39 -7.62 15.36 3.30
N GLY A 40 -8.19 14.21 2.96
CA GLY A 40 -9.26 14.13 1.96
C GLY A 40 -8.84 14.63 0.58
N VAL A 41 -7.54 14.59 0.26
CA VAL A 41 -7.02 15.01 -1.05
C VAL A 41 -7.30 13.94 -2.09
N ASP A 42 -7.82 14.34 -3.23
CA ASP A 42 -8.12 13.45 -4.36
C ASP A 42 -6.93 13.37 -5.32
N PHE A 43 -6.29 12.20 -5.40
CA PHE A 43 -5.24 11.82 -6.35
C PHE A 43 -5.73 10.80 -7.38
N SER A 44 -7.05 10.55 -7.46
CA SER A 44 -7.61 9.51 -8.34
C SER A 44 -7.25 9.72 -9.81
N GLU A 45 -7.07 8.62 -10.54
CA GLU A 45 -6.71 8.60 -11.96
C GLU A 45 -5.40 9.33 -12.30
N GLY A 46 -4.59 9.71 -11.31
CA GLY A 46 -3.32 10.43 -11.51
C GLY A 46 -2.16 9.52 -11.93
N PHE A 47 -1.13 10.12 -12.50
CA PHE A 47 0.16 9.49 -12.80
C PHE A 47 1.20 9.86 -11.74
N LEU A 48 1.28 9.08 -10.68
CA LEU A 48 2.13 9.27 -9.50
C LEU A 48 3.31 8.29 -9.44
N ALA A 49 3.80 7.80 -10.58
CA ALA A 49 4.93 6.89 -10.62
C ALA A 49 6.17 7.52 -9.94
N GLU A 50 6.85 6.75 -9.10
CA GLU A 50 8.04 7.18 -8.35
C GLU A 50 7.81 8.42 -7.44
N VAL A 51 6.56 8.75 -7.09
CA VAL A 51 6.27 9.81 -6.11
C VAL A 51 6.82 9.44 -4.73
N LEU A 52 7.29 10.45 -3.98
CA LEU A 52 7.69 10.30 -2.59
C LEU A 52 6.73 11.09 -1.69
N PHE A 53 6.12 10.40 -0.73
CA PHE A 53 5.50 10.98 0.45
C PHE A 53 6.38 10.66 1.66
N GLU A 54 6.88 11.69 2.35
CA GLU A 54 7.79 11.55 3.48
C GLU A 54 7.30 12.40 4.65
N ASN A 55 7.09 11.78 5.81
CA ASN A 55 6.55 12.43 7.01
C ASN A 55 5.19 13.13 6.75
N CYS A 56 4.33 12.50 5.95
CA CYS A 56 3.03 13.07 5.56
C CYS A 56 1.84 12.46 6.32
N THR A 57 0.85 13.30 6.62
CA THR A 57 -0.50 12.85 6.95
C THR A 57 -1.31 12.81 5.67
N LEU A 58 -1.87 11.65 5.33
CA LEU A 58 -2.64 11.34 4.11
C LEU A 58 -4.03 10.80 4.47
N GLU A 59 -4.65 11.30 5.55
CA GLU A 59 -5.90 10.74 6.08
C GLU A 59 -7.09 10.98 5.15
N GLY A 60 -7.85 9.94 4.84
CA GLY A 60 -9.02 10.00 3.97
C GLY A 60 -8.73 10.36 2.50
N CYS A 61 -7.48 10.24 2.06
CA CYS A 61 -7.10 10.53 0.67
C CYS A 61 -7.61 9.45 -0.30
N THR A 62 -7.83 9.87 -1.56
CA THR A 62 -8.29 8.98 -2.64
C THR A 62 -7.19 8.81 -3.67
N PHE A 63 -6.76 7.58 -3.91
CA PHE A 63 -5.78 7.16 -4.91
C PHE A 63 -6.37 6.18 -5.92
N GLU A 64 -7.70 6.13 -6.02
CA GLU A 64 -8.41 5.14 -6.83
C GLU A 64 -8.01 5.24 -8.30
N HIS A 65 -7.77 4.07 -8.91
CA HIS A 65 -7.32 3.95 -10.30
C HIS A 65 -6.01 4.68 -10.65
N ALA A 66 -5.27 5.18 -9.65
CA ALA A 66 -4.03 5.91 -9.88
C ALA A 66 -2.87 4.98 -10.25
N ASN A 67 -1.89 5.49 -10.99
CA ASN A 67 -0.61 4.82 -11.20
C ASN A 67 0.41 5.29 -10.15
N LEU A 68 0.71 4.41 -9.20
CA LEU A 68 1.65 4.58 -8.09
C LEU A 68 2.84 3.61 -8.22
N GLN A 69 3.19 3.19 -9.44
CA GLN A 69 4.32 2.28 -9.65
C GLN A 69 5.59 2.87 -9.02
N ARG A 70 6.27 2.09 -8.18
CA ARG A 70 7.49 2.49 -7.46
C ARG A 70 7.32 3.73 -6.55
N ALA A 71 6.09 4.09 -6.18
CA ALA A 71 5.82 5.12 -5.20
C ALA A 71 6.41 4.76 -3.83
N LYS A 72 6.79 5.77 -3.04
CA LYS A 72 7.35 5.61 -1.71
C LYS A 72 6.54 6.41 -0.69
N PHE A 73 6.08 5.73 0.34
CA PHE A 73 5.47 6.32 1.53
C PHE A 73 6.39 6.00 2.70
N VAL A 74 6.91 7.03 3.38
CA VAL A 74 7.91 6.88 4.43
C VAL A 74 7.47 7.72 5.64
N HIS A 75 7.27 7.07 6.79
CA HIS A 75 6.77 7.72 8.01
C HIS A 75 5.43 8.43 7.80
N CYS A 76 4.50 7.79 7.07
CA CYS A 76 3.21 8.37 6.71
C CYS A 76 2.04 7.77 7.51
N SER A 77 1.02 8.59 7.79
CA SER A 77 -0.30 8.11 8.20
C SER A 77 -1.24 8.14 6.99
N LEU A 78 -1.81 7.01 6.61
CA LEU A 78 -2.71 6.85 5.46
C LEU A 78 -4.15 6.51 5.88
N LYS A 79 -4.48 6.72 7.15
CA LYS A 79 -5.73 6.24 7.75
C LYS A 79 -6.96 6.57 6.88
N ASP A 80 -7.84 5.58 6.72
CA ASP A 80 -9.10 5.66 5.98
C ASP A 80 -8.94 6.07 4.50
N SER A 81 -7.75 5.90 3.91
CA SER A 81 -7.51 6.18 2.49
C SER A 81 -7.96 5.05 1.57
N SER A 82 -8.35 5.40 0.35
CA SER A 82 -8.72 4.45 -0.70
C SER A 82 -7.66 4.39 -1.78
N PHE A 83 -7.22 3.20 -2.11
CA PHE A 83 -6.35 2.85 -3.23
C PHE A 83 -7.07 1.98 -4.26
N PHE A 84 -8.41 1.87 -4.19
CA PHE A 84 -9.19 0.92 -4.97
C PHE A 84 -8.73 0.84 -6.45
N SER A 85 -8.42 -0.37 -6.90
CA SER A 85 -7.97 -0.64 -8.28
C SER A 85 -6.74 0.17 -8.75
N ALA A 86 -5.89 0.66 -7.83
CA ALA A 86 -4.65 1.35 -8.18
C ALA A 86 -3.53 0.40 -8.63
N PHE A 87 -2.58 0.94 -9.39
CA PHE A 87 -1.36 0.24 -9.81
C PHE A 87 -0.20 0.62 -8.91
N LEU A 88 0.25 -0.30 -8.07
CA LEU A 88 1.20 -0.11 -6.97
C LEU A 88 2.41 -1.06 -7.11
N GLY A 89 2.73 -1.50 -8.34
CA GLY A 89 3.86 -2.40 -8.57
C GLY A 89 5.16 -1.80 -8.03
N GLN A 90 5.87 -2.58 -7.20
CA GLN A 90 7.10 -2.16 -6.52
C GLN A 90 6.96 -0.90 -5.63
N ALA A 91 5.73 -0.53 -5.24
CA ALA A 91 5.52 0.55 -4.27
C ALA A 91 6.02 0.14 -2.88
N ARG A 92 6.52 1.09 -2.10
CA ARG A 92 7.06 0.87 -0.76
C ARG A 92 6.36 1.73 0.27
N PHE A 93 5.90 1.10 1.35
CA PHE A 93 5.36 1.71 2.55
C PHE A 93 6.31 1.36 3.71
N GLU A 94 7.02 2.35 4.22
CA GLU A 94 8.01 2.17 5.28
C GLU A 94 7.60 2.97 6.51
N ASP A 95 7.44 2.26 7.64
CA ASP A 95 7.06 2.87 8.91
C ASP A 95 5.76 3.69 8.81
N CYS A 96 4.75 3.08 8.18
CA CYS A 96 3.46 3.71 7.89
C CYS A 96 2.33 3.20 8.81
N LEU A 97 1.38 4.09 9.10
CA LEU A 97 0.08 3.75 9.69
C LEU A 97 -0.95 3.62 8.57
N ILE A 98 -1.41 2.39 8.33
CA ILE A 98 -2.31 2.01 7.24
C ILE A 98 -3.56 1.41 7.88
N ASP A 99 -4.30 2.23 8.63
CA ASP A 99 -5.51 1.81 9.35
C ASP A 99 -6.76 2.10 8.51
N GLY A 100 -7.66 1.12 8.37
CA GLY A 100 -8.92 1.29 7.65
C GLY A 100 -8.79 1.56 6.14
N CYS A 101 -7.66 1.22 5.52
CA CYS A 101 -7.42 1.53 4.12
C CYS A 101 -8.07 0.51 3.17
N ASN A 102 -8.48 0.98 2.00
CA ASN A 102 -9.03 0.13 0.95
C ASN A 102 -8.02 -0.09 -0.19
N PHE A 103 -7.39 -1.26 -0.24
CA PHE A 103 -6.55 -1.74 -1.33
C PHE A 103 -7.25 -2.81 -2.20
N SER A 104 -8.58 -2.92 -2.14
CA SER A 104 -9.31 -3.91 -2.93
C SER A 104 -9.04 -3.74 -4.43
N ALA A 105 -8.91 -4.87 -5.13
CA ALA A 105 -8.60 -4.96 -6.55
C ALA A 105 -7.30 -4.26 -7.02
N CYS A 106 -6.40 -3.90 -6.10
CA CYS A 106 -5.12 -3.30 -6.46
C CYS A 106 -4.17 -4.27 -7.17
N GLN A 107 -3.22 -3.73 -7.93
CA GLN A 107 -2.07 -4.48 -8.43
C GLN A 107 -0.81 -4.04 -7.67
N ILE A 108 -0.31 -4.89 -6.76
CA ILE A 108 0.84 -4.64 -5.90
C ILE A 108 1.92 -5.73 -6.10
N PRO A 109 2.32 -6.10 -7.35
CA PRO A 109 3.40 -7.05 -7.54
C PRO A 109 4.70 -6.49 -6.97
N ASP A 110 5.42 -7.32 -6.20
CA ASP A 110 6.69 -6.96 -5.56
C ASP A 110 6.62 -5.68 -4.70
N GLY A 111 5.43 -5.30 -4.20
CA GLY A 111 5.30 -4.17 -3.30
C GLY A 111 5.76 -4.50 -1.87
N GLU A 112 6.22 -3.48 -1.15
CA GLU A 112 6.87 -3.64 0.15
C GLU A 112 6.14 -2.86 1.24
N PHE A 113 5.77 -3.54 2.32
CA PHE A 113 5.23 -2.98 3.55
C PHE A 113 6.21 -3.32 4.68
N VAL A 114 7.09 -2.37 5.00
CA VAL A 114 8.19 -2.55 5.95
C VAL A 114 7.89 -1.79 7.23
N LYS A 115 7.93 -2.46 8.38
CA LYS A 115 7.68 -1.85 9.71
C LYS A 115 6.36 -1.08 9.77
N SER A 116 5.35 -1.50 9.02
CA SER A 116 4.09 -0.77 8.90
C SER A 116 2.97 -1.47 9.66
N CYS A 117 1.99 -0.69 10.14
CA CYS A 117 0.80 -1.20 10.83
C CYS A 117 -0.39 -1.14 9.86
N LEU A 118 -0.88 -2.31 9.44
CA LEU A 118 -1.98 -2.47 8.51
C LEU A 118 -3.22 -2.96 9.27
N SER A 119 -3.84 -2.09 10.05
CA SER A 119 -5.03 -2.47 10.83
C SER A 119 -6.30 -2.27 10.02
N SER A 120 -7.26 -3.19 10.14
CA SER A 120 -8.61 -3.07 9.56
C SER A 120 -8.65 -2.73 8.05
N SER A 121 -7.59 -3.04 7.32
CA SER A 121 -7.46 -2.71 5.90
C SER A 121 -7.91 -3.88 5.02
N SER A 122 -8.44 -3.58 3.84
CA SER A 122 -8.86 -4.58 2.86
C SER A 122 -7.92 -4.64 1.68
N PHE A 123 -7.54 -5.84 1.28
CA PHE A 123 -6.82 -6.20 0.07
C PHE A 123 -7.65 -7.20 -0.76
N GLU A 124 -8.98 -7.16 -0.61
CA GLU A 124 -9.86 -8.11 -1.28
C GLU A 124 -9.64 -8.11 -2.81
N GLY A 125 -9.37 -9.29 -3.38
CA GLY A 125 -9.12 -9.45 -4.80
C GLY A 125 -7.84 -8.79 -5.32
N ALA A 126 -6.94 -8.32 -4.46
CA ALA A 126 -5.70 -7.69 -4.88
C ALA A 126 -4.70 -8.71 -5.46
N TYR A 127 -3.95 -8.29 -6.48
CA TYR A 127 -2.82 -9.05 -7.01
C TYR A 127 -1.53 -8.62 -6.31
N MET A 128 -0.99 -9.47 -5.45
CA MET A 128 0.12 -9.15 -4.52
C MET A 128 1.27 -10.15 -4.62
N LYS A 129 1.45 -10.76 -5.81
CA LYS A 129 2.50 -11.74 -6.04
C LYS A 129 3.87 -11.14 -5.74
N GLY A 130 4.68 -11.81 -4.92
CA GLY A 130 6.02 -11.35 -4.55
C GLY A 130 6.07 -10.21 -3.53
N SER A 131 4.93 -9.74 -3.02
CA SER A 131 4.90 -8.66 -2.02
C SER A 131 5.59 -9.04 -0.71
N VAL A 132 6.12 -8.04 0.00
CA VAL A 132 6.89 -8.22 1.24
C VAL A 132 6.23 -7.45 2.37
N PHE A 133 6.03 -8.11 3.52
CA PHE A 133 5.45 -7.52 4.74
C PHE A 133 6.44 -7.54 5.92
N GLU A 134 7.68 -7.14 5.70
CA GLU A 134 8.75 -7.33 6.69
C GLU A 134 8.56 -6.49 7.96
N SER A 135 8.60 -7.16 9.12
CA SER A 135 8.50 -6.52 10.45
C SER A 135 7.22 -5.70 10.63
N SER A 136 6.16 -6.03 9.90
CA SER A 136 4.89 -5.32 9.89
C SER A 136 3.85 -6.00 10.79
N GLU A 137 2.77 -5.29 11.09
CA GLU A 137 1.63 -5.79 11.86
C GLU A 137 0.37 -5.79 11.01
N LEU A 138 -0.25 -6.95 10.84
CA LEU A 138 -1.50 -7.11 10.12
C LEU A 138 -2.58 -7.54 11.12
N LYS A 139 -3.51 -6.64 11.42
CA LYS A 139 -4.59 -6.89 12.37
C LYS A 139 -5.94 -6.64 11.71
N SER A 140 -6.83 -7.63 11.77
CA SER A 140 -8.16 -7.52 11.15
C SER A 140 -8.10 -7.20 9.65
N VAL A 141 -7.09 -7.73 8.95
CA VAL A 141 -6.88 -7.50 7.52
C VAL A 141 -7.70 -8.50 6.71
N ASP A 142 -8.35 -8.02 5.66
CA ASP A 142 -9.02 -8.85 4.67
C ASP A 142 -8.12 -9.05 3.45
N VAL A 143 -7.74 -10.30 3.17
CA VAL A 143 -7.01 -10.72 1.96
C VAL A 143 -7.82 -11.72 1.15
N SER A 144 -9.16 -11.74 1.31
CA SER A 144 -10.05 -12.64 0.57
C SER A 144 -9.87 -12.46 -0.94
N GLN A 145 -9.84 -13.55 -1.69
CA GLN A 145 -9.61 -13.59 -3.14
C GLN A 145 -8.27 -12.97 -3.62
N ALA A 146 -7.38 -12.55 -2.71
CA ALA A 146 -6.10 -11.97 -3.09
C ALA A 146 -5.11 -13.02 -3.58
N ASP A 147 -4.22 -12.65 -4.49
CA ASP A 147 -3.09 -13.47 -4.93
C ASP A 147 -1.81 -13.08 -4.19
N LEU A 148 -1.43 -13.86 -3.20
CA LEU A 148 -0.25 -13.66 -2.34
C LEU A 148 0.82 -14.72 -2.59
N ARG A 149 0.82 -15.36 -3.76
CA ARG A 149 1.87 -16.30 -4.15
C ARG A 149 3.24 -15.59 -4.14
N LYS A 150 4.27 -16.27 -3.62
CA LYS A 150 5.62 -15.71 -3.41
C LYS A 150 5.70 -14.53 -2.43
N ALA A 151 4.61 -14.17 -1.74
CA ALA A 151 4.69 -13.10 -0.75
C ALA A 151 5.53 -13.54 0.46
N SER A 152 6.32 -12.61 1.00
CA SER A 152 7.17 -12.82 2.18
C SER A 152 6.58 -12.10 3.38
N PHE A 153 6.53 -12.80 4.51
CA PHE A 153 6.00 -12.27 5.76
C PHE A 153 7.02 -12.40 6.88
N ARG A 154 8.27 -12.03 6.63
CA ARG A 154 9.33 -12.16 7.64
C ARG A 154 9.08 -11.21 8.82
N ASN A 155 9.14 -11.74 10.05
CA ASN A 155 8.93 -10.95 11.27
C ASN A 155 7.56 -10.24 11.36
N THR A 156 6.57 -10.73 10.63
CA THR A 156 5.23 -10.16 10.58
C THR A 156 4.35 -10.73 11.70
N ASN A 157 3.58 -9.85 12.35
CA ASN A 157 2.55 -10.26 13.30
C ASN A 157 1.19 -10.30 12.60
N PHE A 158 0.36 -11.29 12.97
CA PHE A 158 -0.97 -11.47 12.41
C PHE A 158 -2.00 -11.62 13.53
N GLU A 159 -3.13 -10.95 13.37
CA GLU A 159 -4.30 -11.11 14.22
C GLU A 159 -5.56 -10.99 13.35
N SER A 160 -6.51 -11.93 13.46
CA SER A 160 -7.82 -11.84 12.81
C SER A 160 -7.78 -11.64 11.28
N ILE A 161 -6.97 -12.43 10.56
CA ILE A 161 -6.90 -12.35 9.10
C ILE A 161 -8.09 -13.08 8.46
N ARG A 162 -8.78 -12.41 7.53
CA ARG A 162 -9.77 -13.03 6.66
C ARG A 162 -9.14 -13.34 5.30
N ASP A 163 -9.31 -14.54 4.81
CA ASP A 163 -8.52 -15.05 3.68
C ASP A 163 -9.31 -15.96 2.73
N ASP A 164 -10.62 -15.74 2.66
CA ASP A 164 -11.58 -16.54 1.92
C ASP A 164 -11.21 -16.54 0.42
N GLY A 165 -10.80 -17.70 -0.13
CA GLY A 165 -10.40 -17.82 -1.54
C GLY A 165 -9.06 -17.19 -1.91
N SER A 166 -8.26 -16.77 -0.94
CA SER A 166 -6.89 -16.27 -1.19
C SER A 166 -5.97 -17.35 -1.78
N LEU A 167 -5.06 -16.94 -2.66
CA LEU A 167 -4.03 -17.80 -3.25
C LEU A 167 -2.70 -17.63 -2.51
N PHE A 168 -2.12 -18.76 -2.10
CA PHE A 168 -0.87 -18.85 -1.37
C PHE A 168 0.00 -19.98 -1.90
N TYR A 169 1.32 -19.83 -1.77
CA TYR A 169 2.21 -20.99 -1.84
C TYR A 169 2.40 -21.57 -0.44
N GLY A 170 2.20 -22.88 -0.31
CA GLY A 170 2.41 -23.61 0.93
C GLY A 170 1.38 -23.30 2.02
N ARG A 171 1.83 -23.34 3.28
CA ARG A 171 0.99 -23.07 4.45
C ARG A 171 0.88 -21.58 4.70
N LYS A 172 -0.33 -21.13 4.99
CA LYS A 172 -0.64 -19.74 5.34
C LYS A 172 0.05 -19.33 6.65
N PRO A 173 0.60 -18.10 6.74
CA PRO A 173 1.40 -17.66 7.88
C PRO A 173 0.58 -17.35 9.15
N TRP A 174 -0.69 -16.96 9.01
CA TRP A 174 -1.56 -16.49 10.11
C TRP A 174 -2.30 -17.60 10.87
N GLY A 175 -1.79 -18.84 10.84
CA GLY A 175 -2.32 -19.98 11.59
C GLY A 175 -2.19 -19.92 13.12
N GLY A 176 -2.14 -18.71 13.70
CA GLY A 176 -2.20 -18.47 15.14
C GLY A 176 -0.92 -18.00 15.84
N GLU A 177 0.21 -17.80 15.14
CA GLU A 177 1.49 -17.36 15.75
C GLU A 177 2.29 -16.41 14.84
N ARG A 178 3.22 -15.66 15.44
CA ARG A 178 4.21 -14.82 14.73
C ARG A 178 4.94 -15.65 13.68
N SER A 179 5.20 -15.09 12.50
CA SER A 179 6.04 -15.73 11.48
C SER A 179 7.52 -15.74 11.91
N SER A 180 7.86 -16.66 12.82
CA SER A 180 9.24 -16.92 13.26
C SER A 180 10.05 -17.74 12.27
N LYS A 181 9.44 -18.19 11.17
CA LYS A 181 10.04 -19.12 10.20
C LYS A 181 10.84 -18.40 9.14
N ASP A 182 11.99 -18.98 8.80
CA ASP A 182 12.80 -18.56 7.65
C ASP A 182 12.13 -19.06 6.37
N TRP A 183 11.58 -18.13 5.58
CA TRP A 183 10.70 -18.46 4.46
C TRP A 183 11.45 -19.02 3.24
N SER A 184 12.79 -18.95 3.21
CA SER A 184 13.62 -19.63 2.22
C SER A 184 13.47 -21.15 2.24
N GLU A 185 12.96 -21.73 3.34
CA GLU A 185 12.71 -23.18 3.45
C GLU A 185 11.41 -23.64 2.77
N PHE A 186 10.52 -22.72 2.36
CA PHE A 186 9.24 -23.04 1.72
C PHE A 186 9.25 -22.92 0.19
N GLU A 187 10.45 -22.81 -0.42
CA GLU A 187 10.62 -22.80 -1.89
C GLU A 187 10.39 -24.15 -2.58
N SER A 188 10.05 -25.23 -1.86
CA SER A 188 9.72 -26.50 -2.48
C SER A 188 8.20 -26.71 -2.63
N TYR A 189 7.78 -26.83 -3.90
CA TYR A 189 6.56 -27.44 -4.46
C TYR A 189 5.47 -26.52 -5.06
N GLY A 190 5.68 -26.15 -6.34
CA GLY A 190 4.71 -26.15 -7.46
C GLY A 190 3.71 -25.00 -7.55
N PHE A 191 3.25 -24.52 -8.71
CA PHE A 191 3.54 -24.70 -10.14
C PHE A 191 3.60 -23.30 -10.79
N ASP A 192 4.18 -23.22 -12.00
CA ASP A 192 4.30 -22.00 -12.83
C ASP A 192 3.02 -21.14 -12.89
#